data_AF-A0A940MTU3-F1
#
_entry.id   AF-A0A940MTU3-F1
#
_cell.length_a   1.000
_cell.length_b   1.000
_cell.length_c   1.000
_cell.angle_alpha   90.00
_cell.angle_beta   90.00
_cell.angle_gamma   90.00
#
_symmetry.space_group_name_H-M   'P 1'
#
loop_
_entity.id
_entity.type
_entity.pdbx_description
1 polymer ?
#
loop_
_entity_poly.entity_id
_entity_poly.type
_entity_poly.pdbx_seq_one_letter_code
_entity_poly.pdbx_strand_id
1 'polypeptide(L)'
;MSRPLPPPRAERLAFAACLAGLLLAACTAQPPAPVPMAAPAGLCRIGRDGGPPPLAEGERGIGGTGILASAEGERGIGGTGSPSLGIVGVVTGFASICVNGLHVAYDPDQPVEAADGPLTPAALRVGQVVVVEATGPDGALRARRIGLRHELAGTVEAVEDGAIRVAGQRVATAGALPAGRAWRVGEAVLVSGLRAPDGSLTATRIDPRPAGGATLVFGRLTRLGGPARIGNLPLRVAPGVELPPDGAVIARGRMQDGVLLADSVERDRLMWDPPAYFGAGRVLIEAWTVSGGGRLLLGPGLSVPAGPGAMGAPGRRVVELRGGPNGPSAAPAGRAAPEAPRGERAPMPDRGFEGRRGLERGAGGRWDSPGRAEAAGRGDRPGPDTPGGGAGGGGRGPDAAPRGGAPGR
;
A
#
# COMPACT_ATOMS: atom_id res chain seq x y z
N MET A 1 -73.35 -40.61 51.32
CA MET A 1 -72.95 -39.56 50.36
C MET A 1 -71.56 -39.88 49.83
N SER A 2 -71.43 -39.90 48.50
CA SER A 2 -70.22 -39.67 47.70
C SER A 2 -69.08 -40.70 47.67
N ARG A 3 -68.97 -41.40 46.53
CA ARG A 3 -67.77 -42.11 46.01
C ARG A 3 -66.71 -41.12 45.48
N PRO A 4 -65.43 -41.51 45.47
CA PRO A 4 -64.60 -41.38 44.25
C PRO A 4 -63.72 -42.65 43.99
N LEU A 5 -63.76 -43.27 42.81
CA LEU A 5 -62.93 -43.08 41.58
C LEU A 5 -61.55 -43.80 41.61
N PRO A 6 -61.31 -44.82 40.75
CA PRO A 6 -59.99 -45.43 40.54
C PRO A 6 -59.17 -44.72 39.44
N PRO A 7 -57.83 -44.88 39.42
CA PRO A 7 -56.96 -44.24 38.43
C PRO A 7 -56.97 -44.94 37.06
N PRO A 8 -56.64 -44.22 35.97
CA PRO A 8 -56.71 -44.72 34.60
C PRO A 8 -55.48 -45.52 34.15
N ARG A 9 -55.71 -46.16 33.01
CA ARG A 9 -55.02 -47.32 32.42
C ARG A 9 -53.69 -46.97 31.74
N ALA A 10 -52.75 -47.90 31.83
CA ALA A 10 -51.60 -47.98 30.94
C ALA A 10 -52.04 -48.61 29.61
N GLU A 11 -51.98 -47.84 28.52
CA GLU A 11 -52.11 -48.38 27.16
C GLU A 11 -50.74 -48.63 26.56
N ARG A 12 -50.46 -49.92 26.38
CA ARG A 12 -49.57 -50.42 25.34
C ARG A 12 -50.38 -50.38 24.03
N LEU A 13 -49.91 -49.63 23.04
CA LEU A 13 -50.26 -49.92 21.64
C LEU A 13 -48.99 -50.03 20.81
N ALA A 14 -49.01 -51.07 20.00
CA ALA A 14 -47.91 -51.66 19.28
C ALA A 14 -47.60 -50.90 17.97
N PHE A 15 -46.32 -50.92 17.63
CA PHE A 15 -45.79 -51.27 16.30
C PHE A 15 -46.82 -51.43 15.18
N ALA A 16 -46.83 -50.50 14.23
CA ALA A 16 -46.79 -50.76 12.78
C ALA A 16 -47.13 -49.49 11.98
N ALA A 17 -46.12 -48.74 11.56
CA ALA A 17 -46.14 -47.98 10.31
C ALA A 17 -44.70 -47.56 9.97
N CYS A 18 -44.02 -48.45 9.23
CA CYS A 18 -42.81 -48.13 8.51
C CYS A 18 -42.98 -46.89 7.63
N LEU A 19 -41.85 -46.23 7.39
CA LEU A 19 -41.55 -45.51 6.15
C LEU A 19 -42.30 -44.18 5.91
N ALA A 20 -42.05 -43.15 6.73
CA ALA A 20 -42.18 -41.77 6.25
C ALA A 20 -41.32 -40.79 7.06
N GLY A 21 -40.30 -40.23 6.41
CA GLY A 21 -39.83 -38.89 6.75
C GLY A 21 -38.64 -38.78 7.69
N LEU A 22 -37.61 -39.62 7.54
CA LEU A 22 -36.26 -39.27 8.00
C LEU A 22 -35.71 -38.16 7.08
N LEU A 23 -36.19 -36.92 7.25
CA LEU A 23 -35.69 -35.74 6.56
C LEU A 23 -34.34 -35.38 7.17
N LEU A 24 -33.31 -35.95 6.53
CA LEU A 24 -31.92 -35.53 6.59
C LEU A 24 -31.81 -34.02 6.52
N ALA A 25 -31.59 -33.37 7.67
CA ALA A 25 -30.96 -32.06 7.71
C ALA A 25 -29.47 -32.21 7.37
N ALA A 26 -29.19 -32.59 6.12
CA ALA A 26 -27.87 -32.46 5.53
C ALA A 26 -27.65 -30.97 5.26
N CYS A 27 -27.17 -30.24 6.25
CA CYS A 27 -26.50 -28.97 6.02
C CYS A 27 -25.25 -29.28 5.19
N THR A 28 -25.38 -29.19 3.87
CA THR A 28 -24.23 -29.17 2.96
C THR A 28 -23.42 -27.93 3.33
N ALA A 29 -22.35 -28.12 4.10
CA ALA A 29 -21.31 -27.13 4.25
C ALA A 29 -20.74 -26.89 2.85
N GLN A 30 -21.20 -25.83 2.21
CA GLN A 30 -20.69 -25.37 0.93
C GLN A 30 -19.17 -25.19 1.10
N PRO A 31 -18.33 -25.91 0.35
CA PRO A 31 -16.88 -25.69 0.43
C PRO A 31 -16.61 -24.20 0.18
N PRO A 32 -15.67 -23.58 0.92
CA PRO A 32 -15.34 -22.19 0.68
C PRO A 32 -14.97 -22.04 -0.79
N ALA A 33 -15.62 -21.08 -1.45
CA ALA A 33 -15.34 -20.79 -2.85
C ALA A 33 -13.82 -20.68 -3.04
N PRO A 34 -13.23 -21.32 -4.05
CA PRO A 34 -11.81 -21.17 -4.32
C PRO A 34 -11.51 -19.69 -4.49
N VAL A 35 -10.64 -19.17 -3.62
CA VAL A 35 -10.15 -17.79 -3.73
C VAL A 35 -9.50 -17.69 -5.11
N PRO A 36 -9.89 -16.73 -5.96
CA PRO A 36 -9.29 -16.60 -7.28
C PRO A 36 -7.79 -16.44 -7.10
N MET A 37 -7.04 -17.29 -7.80
CA MET A 37 -5.59 -17.22 -7.89
C MET A 37 -5.19 -15.78 -8.24
N ALA A 38 -4.23 -15.25 -7.48
CA ALA A 38 -3.61 -13.97 -7.78
C ALA A 38 -3.24 -13.90 -9.27
N ALA A 39 -3.50 -12.75 -9.89
CA ALA A 39 -3.06 -12.47 -11.24
C ALA A 39 -1.56 -12.84 -11.39
N PRO A 40 -1.12 -13.36 -12.55
CA PRO A 40 0.24 -13.83 -12.70
C PRO A 40 1.24 -12.73 -12.32
N ALA A 41 2.18 -13.09 -11.45
CA ALA A 41 3.31 -12.25 -11.08
C ALA A 41 4.11 -11.92 -12.35
N GLY A 42 3.87 -10.75 -12.91
CA GLY A 42 4.50 -10.31 -14.16
C GLY A 42 4.13 -8.90 -14.64
N LEU A 43 3.16 -8.23 -13.99
CA LEU A 43 2.73 -6.88 -14.38
C LEU A 43 3.39 -5.76 -13.57
N CYS A 44 3.65 -5.96 -12.27
CA CYS A 44 4.24 -4.92 -11.43
C CYS A 44 5.69 -4.63 -11.82
N ARG A 45 5.97 -3.37 -12.16
CA ARG A 45 7.30 -2.86 -12.49
C ARG A 45 7.69 -1.77 -11.50
N ILE A 46 8.98 -1.57 -11.31
CA ILE A 46 9.49 -0.51 -10.44
C ILE A 46 10.32 0.42 -11.33
N GLY A 47 9.93 1.70 -11.37
CA GLY A 47 10.69 2.75 -12.04
C GLY A 47 12.06 2.96 -11.38
N ARG A 48 12.96 3.63 -12.08
CA ARG A 48 14.36 3.81 -11.65
C ARG A 48 14.50 4.49 -10.28
N ASP A 49 13.57 5.37 -9.94
CA ASP A 49 13.51 6.11 -8.68
C ASP A 49 12.63 5.42 -7.62
N GLY A 50 12.18 4.20 -7.90
CA GLY A 50 11.22 3.47 -7.07
C GLY A 50 9.77 3.85 -7.31
N GLY A 51 9.45 4.74 -8.27
CA GLY A 51 8.09 5.15 -8.61
C GLY A 51 7.47 4.35 -9.75
N PRO A 52 6.32 4.79 -10.28
CA PRO A 52 5.78 4.27 -11.53
C PRO A 52 6.80 4.40 -12.66
N PRO A 53 7.00 3.38 -13.51
CA PRO A 53 7.86 3.53 -14.68
C PRO A 53 7.29 4.62 -15.61
N PRO A 54 8.14 5.38 -16.32
CA PRO A 54 7.66 6.29 -17.34
C PRO A 54 6.86 5.50 -18.37
N LEU A 55 5.65 6.00 -18.70
CA LEU A 55 4.88 5.48 -19.82
C LEU A 55 5.75 5.61 -21.07
N ALA A 56 6.02 4.51 -21.77
CA ALA A 56 6.85 4.58 -22.96
C ALA A 56 6.19 5.53 -23.98
N GLU A 57 6.98 6.37 -24.67
CA GLU A 57 6.47 7.18 -25.78
C GLU A 57 5.99 6.22 -26.90
N GLY A 58 4.69 5.96 -26.92
CA GLY A 58 4.05 4.90 -27.69
C GLY A 58 2.89 4.22 -26.95
N GLU A 59 2.84 4.33 -25.61
CA GLU A 59 1.69 3.96 -24.77
C GLU A 59 0.72 5.14 -24.54
N ARG A 60 0.84 6.21 -25.34
CA ARG A 60 -0.25 7.19 -25.50
C ARG A 60 -1.37 6.52 -26.31
N GLY A 61 -2.17 5.71 -25.61
CA GLY A 61 -3.41 5.13 -26.11
C GLY A 61 -3.36 3.62 -26.35
N ILE A 62 -3.65 2.83 -25.29
CA ILE A 62 -4.70 1.79 -25.35
C ILE A 62 -5.46 1.85 -24.02
N GLY A 63 -6.30 2.87 -23.89
CA GLY A 63 -7.49 2.75 -23.04
C GLY A 63 -8.47 1.83 -23.78
N GLY A 64 -8.83 0.71 -23.17
CA GLY A 64 -9.87 -0.19 -23.69
C GLY A 64 -9.39 -1.61 -23.97
N THR A 65 -9.34 -2.45 -22.93
CA THR A 65 -9.74 -3.85 -23.11
C THR A 65 -11.22 -3.92 -22.76
N GLY A 66 -12.05 -3.69 -23.77
CA GLY A 66 -13.48 -3.93 -23.69
C GLY A 66 -13.73 -5.41 -23.39
N ILE A 67 -14.14 -5.70 -22.16
CA ILE A 67 -15.19 -6.70 -21.97
C ILE A 67 -16.46 -5.87 -21.85
N LEU A 68 -17.21 -5.83 -22.95
CA LEU A 68 -18.58 -5.34 -22.95
C LEU A 68 -19.40 -6.28 -22.04
N ALA A 69 -19.59 -5.90 -20.79
CA ALA A 69 -20.85 -6.20 -20.13
C ALA A 69 -21.77 -5.03 -20.50
N SER A 70 -22.82 -5.38 -21.21
CA SER A 70 -23.78 -4.51 -21.89
C SER A 70 -24.25 -3.34 -21.04
N ALA A 71 -24.40 -2.21 -21.71
CA ALA A 71 -24.97 -0.99 -21.20
C ALA A 71 -26.43 -1.17 -20.72
N GLU A 72 -26.80 -0.29 -19.80
CA GLU A 72 -28.02 0.54 -19.78
C GLU A 72 -28.71 0.51 -18.42
N GLY A 73 -28.97 1.71 -17.89
CA GLY A 73 -29.98 1.91 -16.86
C GLY A 73 -29.50 2.67 -15.64
N GLU A 74 -30.10 3.85 -15.46
CA GLU A 74 -30.45 4.42 -14.15
C GLU A 74 -29.39 5.27 -13.43
N ARG A 75 -29.52 6.57 -13.69
CA ARG A 75 -29.51 7.58 -12.62
C ARG A 75 -30.43 7.10 -11.49
N GLY A 76 -29.84 6.57 -10.43
CA GLY A 76 -30.53 6.13 -9.22
C GLY A 76 -29.78 6.57 -7.98
N ILE A 77 -30.40 7.44 -7.20
CA ILE A 77 -30.06 7.64 -5.79
C ILE A 77 -30.42 6.33 -5.09
N GLY A 78 -29.45 5.42 -4.98
CA GLY A 78 -29.64 4.10 -4.39
C GLY A 78 -28.33 3.31 -4.39
N GLY A 79 -27.80 3.03 -3.19
CA GLY A 79 -26.56 2.28 -3.03
C GLY A 79 -26.69 0.82 -3.45
N THR A 80 -26.46 0.52 -4.72
CA THR A 80 -26.15 -0.81 -5.24
C THR A 80 -25.34 -0.62 -6.52
N GLY A 81 -24.04 -0.97 -6.58
CA GLY A 81 -23.34 -0.83 -7.87
C GLY A 81 -21.93 -1.42 -8.01
N SER A 82 -21.16 -1.57 -6.94
CA SER A 82 -19.94 -2.40 -6.92
C SER A 82 -19.50 -2.63 -5.48
N PRO A 83 -18.97 -3.81 -5.15
CA PRO A 83 -18.37 -4.02 -3.83
C PRO A 83 -17.23 -3.01 -3.63
N SER A 84 -17.30 -2.25 -2.53
CA SER A 84 -16.21 -1.39 -2.08
C SER A 84 -15.24 -2.21 -1.22
N LEU A 85 -13.94 -1.97 -1.41
CA LEU A 85 -12.84 -2.64 -0.74
C LEU A 85 -11.89 -1.59 -0.16
N GLY A 86 -11.68 -1.63 1.16
CA GLY A 86 -10.60 -0.88 1.79
C GLY A 86 -9.28 -1.65 1.68
N ILE A 87 -8.18 -0.99 1.34
CA ILE A 87 -6.86 -1.61 1.24
C ILE A 87 -5.87 -0.74 2.00
N VAL A 88 -5.16 -1.34 2.95
CA VAL A 88 -4.02 -0.71 3.64
C VAL A 88 -2.83 -1.62 3.44
N GLY A 89 -1.73 -1.09 2.92
CA GLY A 89 -0.52 -1.89 2.79
C GLY A 89 0.61 -1.22 2.04
N VAL A 90 1.71 -1.94 1.95
CA VAL A 90 2.96 -1.48 1.37
C VAL A 90 2.90 -1.63 -0.15
N VAL A 91 3.26 -0.56 -0.86
CA VAL A 91 3.39 -0.58 -2.31
C VAL A 91 4.60 -1.44 -2.69
N THR A 92 4.36 -2.45 -3.51
CA THR A 92 5.36 -3.44 -3.97
C THR A 92 5.80 -3.22 -5.41
N GLY A 93 5.06 -2.42 -6.18
CA GLY A 93 5.40 -2.08 -7.56
C GLY A 93 4.27 -1.35 -8.28
N PHE A 94 4.44 -1.16 -9.59
CA PHE A 94 3.58 -0.32 -10.41
C PHE A 94 3.28 -0.91 -11.80
N ALA A 95 1.99 -0.92 -12.13
CA ALA A 95 1.37 -1.01 -13.45
C ALA A 95 -0.06 -0.42 -13.37
N SER A 96 -0.26 0.58 -12.49
CA SER A 96 -1.31 0.71 -11.44
C SER A 96 -0.73 0.36 -10.05
N ILE A 97 -1.38 0.65 -8.90
CA ILE A 97 -0.74 0.38 -7.59
C ILE A 97 -0.74 -1.13 -7.32
N CYS A 98 0.44 -1.73 -7.12
CA CYS A 98 0.56 -3.09 -6.62
C CYS A 98 0.70 -3.09 -5.09
N VAL A 99 -0.35 -3.50 -4.39
CA VAL A 99 -0.43 -3.49 -2.93
C VAL A 99 -1.14 -4.74 -2.44
N ASN A 100 -0.64 -5.38 -1.39
CA ASN A 100 -1.19 -6.64 -0.88
C ASN A 100 -1.32 -7.71 -1.99
N GLY A 101 -0.51 -7.70 -3.04
CA GLY A 101 -0.67 -8.61 -4.19
C GLY A 101 -1.93 -8.39 -5.02
N LEU A 102 -2.60 -7.24 -4.88
CA LEU A 102 -3.68 -6.75 -5.73
C LEU A 102 -3.17 -5.66 -6.66
N HIS A 103 -3.78 -5.52 -7.83
CA HIS A 103 -3.54 -4.40 -8.74
C HIS A 103 -4.71 -3.44 -8.66
N VAL A 104 -4.44 -2.18 -8.34
CA VAL A 104 -5.47 -1.15 -8.20
C VAL A 104 -5.23 -0.03 -9.19
N ALA A 105 -6.06 0.03 -10.23
CA ALA A 105 -6.03 1.10 -11.22
C ALA A 105 -6.40 2.44 -10.58
N TYR A 106 -5.81 3.52 -11.06
CA TYR A 106 -6.10 4.87 -10.59
C TYR A 106 -6.08 5.85 -11.76
N ASP A 107 -6.74 6.99 -11.57
CA ASP A 107 -6.62 8.12 -12.48
C ASP A 107 -5.28 8.85 -12.24
N PRO A 108 -4.46 9.13 -13.27
CA PRO A 108 -3.18 9.82 -13.09
C PRO A 108 -3.31 11.24 -12.50
N ASP A 109 -4.49 11.85 -12.57
CA ASP A 109 -4.74 13.21 -12.08
C ASP A 109 -5.44 13.24 -10.72
N GLN A 110 -5.85 12.09 -10.16
CA GLN A 110 -6.50 12.09 -8.85
C GLN A 110 -5.53 12.43 -7.73
N PRO A 111 -5.92 13.26 -6.75
CA PRO A 111 -5.06 13.62 -5.65
C PRO A 111 -4.74 12.42 -4.76
N VAL A 112 -3.51 12.39 -4.26
CA VAL A 112 -3.04 11.45 -3.24
C VAL A 112 -2.90 12.21 -1.93
N GLU A 113 -3.73 11.89 -0.94
CA GLU A 113 -3.68 12.55 0.37
C GLU A 113 -2.38 12.19 1.10
N ALA A 114 -1.67 13.16 1.67
CA ALA A 114 -0.46 12.90 2.45
C ALA A 114 -0.34 13.83 3.66
N ALA A 115 0.66 13.59 4.50
CA ALA A 115 0.87 14.30 5.76
C ALA A 115 1.03 15.82 5.59
N ASP A 116 1.70 16.22 4.50
CA ASP A 116 2.07 17.62 4.19
C ASP A 116 1.19 18.24 3.08
N GLY A 117 0.02 17.66 2.85
CA GLY A 117 -0.90 18.08 1.80
C GLY A 117 -1.00 17.07 0.65
N PRO A 118 -1.91 17.32 -0.32
CA PRO A 118 -2.11 16.41 -1.44
C PRO A 118 -0.91 16.38 -2.39
N LEU A 119 -0.63 15.20 -2.93
CA LEU A 119 0.38 14.93 -3.93
C LEU A 119 -0.28 14.40 -5.21
N THR A 120 0.49 14.29 -6.28
CA THR A 120 0.05 13.55 -7.48
C THR A 120 0.45 12.08 -7.38
N PRO A 121 -0.20 11.17 -8.14
CA PRO A 121 0.19 9.76 -8.19
C PRO A 121 1.63 9.52 -8.64
N ALA A 122 2.24 10.48 -9.35
CA ALA A 122 3.66 10.44 -9.72
C ALA A 122 4.60 10.52 -8.51
N ALA A 123 4.12 10.92 -7.32
CA ALA A 123 4.88 10.92 -6.07
C ALA A 123 4.86 9.56 -5.35
N LEU A 124 4.05 8.60 -5.81
CA LEU A 124 4.00 7.27 -5.22
C LEU A 124 5.33 6.53 -5.42
N ARG A 125 5.77 5.79 -4.42
CA ARG A 125 7.01 5.03 -4.43
C ARG A 125 6.83 3.68 -3.75
N VAL A 126 7.57 2.67 -4.21
CA VAL A 126 7.64 1.38 -3.51
C VAL A 126 8.15 1.56 -2.08
N GLY A 127 7.61 0.73 -1.17
CA GLY A 127 7.86 0.81 0.26
C GLY A 127 6.96 1.82 1.00
N GLN A 128 6.22 2.69 0.30
CA GLN A 128 5.22 3.52 0.96
C GLN A 128 4.02 2.69 1.44
N VAL A 129 3.40 3.09 2.54
CA VAL A 129 2.12 2.51 2.98
C VAL A 129 0.99 3.35 2.42
N VAL A 130 0.14 2.74 1.60
CA VAL A 130 -1.04 3.38 1.03
C VAL A 130 -2.30 2.96 1.79
N VAL A 131 -3.27 3.87 1.80
CA VAL A 131 -4.65 3.67 2.27
C VAL A 131 -5.53 3.94 1.06
N VAL A 132 -6.16 2.90 0.52
CA VAL A 132 -6.89 2.96 -0.74
C VAL A 132 -8.32 2.52 -0.52
N GLU A 133 -9.26 3.37 -0.93
CA GLU A 133 -10.65 2.97 -1.13
C GLU A 133 -10.81 2.58 -2.59
N ALA A 134 -11.14 1.32 -2.85
CA ALA A 134 -11.28 0.79 -4.20
C ALA A 134 -12.68 0.22 -4.44
N THR A 135 -13.11 0.21 -5.70
CA THR A 135 -14.34 -0.42 -6.15
C THR A 135 -14.08 -1.40 -7.28
N GLY A 136 -14.98 -2.37 -7.44
CA GLY A 136 -14.92 -3.40 -8.47
C GLY A 136 -14.43 -4.75 -7.93
N PRO A 137 -14.35 -5.78 -8.79
CA PRO A 137 -13.86 -7.10 -8.39
C PRO A 137 -12.33 -7.09 -8.22
N ASP A 138 -11.78 -8.02 -7.42
CA ASP A 138 -10.34 -8.09 -7.08
C ASP A 138 -9.39 -8.08 -8.32
N GLY A 139 -9.85 -8.56 -9.48
CA GLY A 139 -9.08 -8.56 -10.73
C GLY A 139 -9.16 -7.28 -11.57
N ALA A 140 -10.03 -6.34 -11.20
CA ALA A 140 -10.26 -5.08 -11.92
C ALA A 140 -10.55 -3.91 -10.96
N LEU A 141 -9.85 -3.86 -9.82
CA LEU A 141 -10.01 -2.83 -8.81
C LEU A 141 -9.64 -1.46 -9.35
N ARG A 142 -10.45 -0.46 -9.02
CA ARG A 142 -10.17 0.95 -9.30
C ARG A 142 -10.26 1.80 -8.04
N ALA A 143 -9.22 2.57 -7.77
CA ALA A 143 -9.17 3.51 -6.67
C ALA A 143 -10.25 4.60 -6.85
N ARG A 144 -10.91 4.94 -5.74
CA ARG A 144 -11.74 6.13 -5.56
C ARG A 144 -11.00 7.19 -4.74
N ARG A 145 -10.21 6.74 -3.75
CA ARG A 145 -9.34 7.59 -2.94
C ARG A 145 -8.02 6.88 -2.68
N ILE A 146 -6.94 7.66 -2.63
CA ILE A 146 -5.61 7.20 -2.26
C ILE A 146 -5.07 8.15 -1.20
N GLY A 147 -4.59 7.60 -0.09
CA GLY A 147 -3.77 8.30 0.89
C GLY A 147 -2.43 7.61 1.10
N LEU A 148 -1.41 8.39 1.40
CA LEU A 148 -0.13 7.96 1.94
C LEU A 148 -0.15 8.05 3.46
N ARG A 149 0.06 6.91 4.09
CA ARG A 149 0.15 6.80 5.54
C ARG A 149 1.61 6.86 5.97
N HIS A 150 1.95 7.97 6.60
CA HIS A 150 3.23 8.15 7.27
C HIS A 150 3.02 7.89 8.76
N GLU A 151 3.55 6.79 9.28
CA GLU A 151 3.44 6.43 10.71
C GLU A 151 4.17 7.43 11.61
N LEU A 152 5.12 8.17 11.03
CA LEU A 152 5.93 9.15 11.71
C LEU A 152 6.46 10.19 10.72
N ALA A 153 6.44 11.46 11.11
CA ALA A 153 7.14 12.53 10.41
C ALA A 153 7.81 13.45 11.44
N GLY A 154 9.05 13.82 11.22
CA GLY A 154 9.80 14.64 12.18
C GLY A 154 11.29 14.67 11.89
N THR A 155 12.05 15.24 12.81
CA THR A 155 13.51 15.35 12.71
C THR A 155 14.20 14.14 13.34
N VAL A 156 15.26 13.65 12.70
CA VAL A 156 16.13 12.62 13.27
C VAL A 156 16.87 13.18 14.48
N GLU A 157 16.62 12.58 15.65
CA GLU A 157 17.20 12.94 16.94
C GLU A 157 18.47 12.15 17.23
N ALA A 158 18.51 10.89 16.78
CA ALA A 158 19.65 10.00 16.95
C ALA A 158 19.73 8.99 15.79
N VAL A 159 20.95 8.53 15.51
CA VAL A 159 21.22 7.44 14.59
C VAL A 159 21.85 6.31 15.39
N GLU A 160 21.27 5.12 15.30
CA GLU A 160 21.67 3.92 16.04
C GLU A 160 22.05 2.82 15.02
N ASP A 161 22.62 1.72 15.49
CA ASP A 161 22.85 0.57 14.61
C ASP A 161 21.50 -0.05 14.18
N GLY A 162 21.29 -0.12 12.87
CA GLY A 162 20.05 -0.61 12.26
C GLY A 162 18.77 0.19 12.58
N ALA A 163 18.88 1.40 13.14
CA ALA A 163 17.72 2.21 13.52
C ALA A 163 18.01 3.73 13.53
N ILE A 164 16.94 4.52 13.49
CA ILE A 164 16.98 5.95 13.79
C ILE A 164 15.96 6.29 14.87
N ARG A 165 16.15 7.40 15.57
CA ARG A 165 15.18 7.95 16.51
C ARG A 165 14.57 9.23 15.95
N VAL A 166 13.24 9.29 15.91
CA VAL A 166 12.48 10.45 15.42
C VAL A 166 11.29 10.67 16.37
N ALA A 167 11.14 11.87 16.92
CA ALA A 167 10.12 12.19 17.92
C ALA A 167 10.07 11.19 19.11
N GLY A 168 11.23 10.81 19.64
CA GLY A 168 11.36 9.80 20.69
C GLY A 168 10.99 8.36 20.29
N GLN A 169 10.58 8.12 19.03
CA GLN A 169 10.23 6.80 18.51
C GLN A 169 11.45 6.16 17.88
N ARG A 170 11.75 4.92 18.27
CA ARG A 170 12.76 4.11 17.59
C ARG A 170 12.18 3.50 16.33
N VAL A 171 12.85 3.72 15.20
CA VAL A 171 12.46 3.26 13.86
C VAL A 171 13.52 2.30 13.35
N ALA A 172 13.19 1.02 13.22
CA ALA A 172 14.08 0.06 12.59
C ALA A 172 14.19 0.37 11.09
N THR A 173 15.42 0.50 10.58
CA THR A 173 15.71 0.89 9.19
C THR A 173 16.09 -0.28 8.30
N ALA A 174 16.29 -1.47 8.88
CA ALA A 174 16.59 -2.69 8.13
C ALA A 174 15.49 -2.97 7.10
N GLY A 175 15.87 -3.03 5.82
CA GLY A 175 14.94 -3.25 4.70
C GLY A 175 14.13 -2.03 4.27
N ALA A 176 14.32 -0.86 4.89
CA ALA A 176 13.66 0.37 4.46
C ALA A 176 14.21 0.87 3.12
N LEU A 177 13.31 1.36 2.26
CA LEU A 177 13.67 1.99 1.00
C LEU A 177 13.88 3.51 1.14
N PRO A 178 14.73 4.13 0.31
CA PRO A 178 15.77 3.48 -0.50
C PRO A 178 16.82 2.78 0.39
N ALA A 179 17.29 1.60 -0.02
CA ALA A 179 18.20 0.80 0.79
C ALA A 179 19.58 1.46 0.97
N GLY A 180 20.20 1.23 2.13
CA GLY A 180 21.57 1.65 2.41
C GLY A 180 21.77 3.17 2.58
N ARG A 181 20.69 3.97 2.62
CA ARG A 181 20.81 5.40 2.90
C ARG A 181 21.23 5.63 4.35
N ALA A 182 22.34 6.32 4.54
CA ALA A 182 22.76 6.83 5.83
C ALA A 182 21.97 8.10 6.18
N TRP A 183 21.32 8.10 7.34
CA TRP A 183 20.61 9.25 7.90
C TRP A 183 21.52 10.03 8.84
N ARG A 184 21.26 11.33 9.00
CA ARG A 184 21.98 12.20 9.96
C ARG A 184 21.01 12.84 10.92
N VAL A 185 21.49 13.07 12.14
CA VAL A 185 20.79 13.89 13.13
C VAL A 185 20.52 15.28 12.54
N GLY A 186 19.31 15.79 12.74
CA GLY A 186 18.85 17.05 12.17
C GLY A 186 18.15 16.94 10.81
N GLU A 187 18.22 15.80 10.11
CA GLU A 187 17.44 15.58 8.89
C GLU A 187 15.95 15.44 9.23
N ALA A 188 15.07 16.14 8.50
CA ALA A 188 13.64 15.90 8.57
C ALA A 188 13.26 14.75 7.64
N VAL A 189 12.42 13.84 8.12
CA VAL A 189 12.02 12.62 7.42
C VAL A 189 10.52 12.35 7.49
N LEU A 190 10.04 11.64 6.47
CA LEU A 190 8.73 10.99 6.41
C LEU A 190 8.96 9.48 6.48
N VAL A 191 8.29 8.79 7.41
CA VAL A 191 8.46 7.35 7.62
C VAL A 191 7.16 6.62 7.27
N SER A 192 7.21 5.83 6.21
CA SER A 192 6.24 4.75 5.98
C SER A 192 6.76 3.48 6.65
N GLY A 193 5.87 2.75 7.31
CA GLY A 193 6.24 1.53 7.99
C GLY A 193 5.05 0.83 8.62
N LEU A 194 5.33 -0.32 9.23
CA LEU A 194 4.34 -1.12 9.92
C LEU A 194 4.71 -1.16 11.40
N ARG A 195 3.75 -0.82 12.26
CA ARG A 195 3.90 -0.98 13.70
C ARG A 195 3.47 -2.37 14.13
N ALA A 196 4.21 -2.97 15.04
CA ALA A 196 3.80 -4.17 15.74
C ALA A 196 2.89 -3.83 16.93
N PRO A 197 2.16 -4.81 17.50
CA PRO A 197 1.29 -4.58 18.66
C PRO A 197 2.00 -4.04 19.91
N ASP A 198 3.31 -4.27 20.04
CA ASP A 198 4.14 -3.70 21.11
C ASP A 198 4.52 -2.22 20.86
N GLY A 199 4.13 -1.65 19.72
CA GLY A 199 4.43 -0.28 19.31
C GLY A 199 5.74 -0.09 18.55
N SER A 200 6.56 -1.14 18.41
CA SER A 200 7.79 -1.09 17.62
C SER A 200 7.48 -0.76 16.16
N LEU A 201 8.26 0.14 15.55
CA LEU A 201 8.06 0.60 14.17
C LEU A 201 9.17 0.08 13.27
N THR A 202 8.79 -0.76 12.29
CA THR A 202 9.68 -1.18 11.21
C THR A 202 9.38 -0.35 9.98
N ALA A 203 10.36 0.45 9.53
CA ALA A 203 10.20 1.26 8.34
C ALA A 203 10.24 0.39 7.08
N THR A 204 9.34 0.69 6.14
CA THR A 204 9.33 0.12 4.80
C THR A 204 9.86 1.13 3.79
N ARG A 205 9.75 2.43 4.10
CA ARG A 205 10.38 3.52 3.36
C ARG A 205 10.60 4.73 4.27
N ILE A 206 11.74 5.38 4.10
CA ILE A 206 12.03 6.66 4.75
C ILE A 206 12.43 7.66 3.67
N ASP A 207 11.66 8.74 3.56
CA ASP A 207 11.87 9.81 2.59
C ASP A 207 12.40 11.07 3.27
N PRO A 208 13.32 11.81 2.63
CA PRO A 208 13.65 13.16 3.07
C PRO A 208 12.43 14.06 3.04
N ARG A 209 12.29 14.91 4.05
CA ARG A 209 11.22 15.90 4.17
C ARG A 209 11.82 17.31 4.25
N PRO A 210 11.21 18.33 3.63
CA PRO A 210 11.59 19.71 3.91
C PRO A 210 11.55 20.02 5.41
N ALA A 211 12.50 20.82 5.88
CA ALA A 211 12.54 21.25 7.27
C ALA A 211 11.35 22.15 7.62
N GLY A 212 10.96 22.18 8.89
CA GLY A 212 9.91 23.07 9.41
C GLY A 212 8.48 22.51 9.37
N GLY A 213 8.27 21.32 8.82
CA GLY A 213 6.99 20.62 8.92
C GLY A 213 6.67 20.18 10.36
N ALA A 214 5.39 20.17 10.72
CA ALA A 214 4.95 19.69 12.04
C ALA A 214 5.36 18.23 12.26
N THR A 215 5.71 17.89 13.49
CA THR A 215 5.91 16.50 13.91
C THR A 215 4.56 15.79 13.88
N LEU A 216 4.52 14.60 13.29
CA LEU A 216 3.33 13.75 13.16
C LEU A 216 3.67 12.38 13.73
N VAL A 217 2.86 11.88 14.66
CA VAL A 217 3.06 10.56 15.28
C VAL A 217 1.75 9.81 15.29
N PHE A 218 1.73 8.65 14.64
CA PHE A 218 0.68 7.65 14.82
C PHE A 218 1.08 6.72 15.96
N GLY A 219 0.13 6.32 16.81
CA GLY A 219 0.40 5.34 17.84
C GLY A 219 -0.72 5.20 18.86
N ARG A 220 -0.43 4.50 19.96
CA ARG A 220 -1.41 4.31 21.04
C ARG A 220 -1.22 5.37 22.12
N LEU A 221 -2.23 6.21 22.31
CA LEU A 221 -2.35 7.09 23.46
C LEU A 221 -2.60 6.26 24.72
N THR A 222 -1.80 6.47 25.76
CA THR A 222 -2.02 5.90 27.09
C THR A 222 -1.89 6.98 28.15
N ARG A 223 -2.73 6.90 29.19
CA ARG A 223 -2.64 7.78 30.36
C ARG A 223 -2.25 7.07 31.65
N LEU A 224 -2.51 5.76 31.83
CA LEU A 224 -2.04 4.92 32.96
C LEU A 224 -1.84 5.65 34.32
N GLY A 225 -2.77 6.52 34.73
CA GLY A 225 -2.68 7.29 35.99
C GLY A 225 -1.61 8.40 36.04
N GLY A 226 -0.99 8.76 34.92
CA GLY A 226 0.04 9.79 34.79
C GLY A 226 -0.10 10.62 33.50
N PRO A 227 0.97 11.33 33.10
CA PRO A 227 0.96 12.14 31.89
C PRO A 227 0.66 11.31 30.63
N ALA A 228 -0.09 11.91 29.71
CA ALA A 228 -0.38 11.30 28.42
C ALA A 228 0.90 11.00 27.64
N ARG A 229 0.92 9.86 26.94
CA ARG A 229 2.06 9.44 26.11
C ARG A 229 1.64 8.59 24.92
N ILE A 230 2.46 8.61 23.87
CA ILE A 230 2.36 7.73 22.70
C ILE A 230 3.59 6.83 22.67
N GLY A 231 3.41 5.58 23.10
CA GLY A 231 4.55 4.72 23.44
C GLY A 231 5.41 5.40 24.52
N ASN A 232 6.69 5.65 24.20
CA ASN A 232 7.62 6.34 25.09
C ASN A 232 7.64 7.87 24.94
N LEU A 233 6.90 8.43 23.98
CA LEU A 233 6.86 9.88 23.73
C LEU A 233 5.89 10.56 24.72
N PRO A 234 6.37 11.42 25.64
CA PRO A 234 5.50 12.23 26.47
C PRO A 234 4.72 13.23 25.61
N LEU A 235 3.44 13.40 25.93
CA LEU A 235 2.52 14.27 25.20
C LEU A 235 2.03 15.38 26.12
N ARG A 236 2.19 16.62 25.67
CA ARG A 236 1.50 17.79 26.21
C ARG A 236 0.62 18.36 25.12
N VAL A 237 -0.54 18.89 25.49
CA VAL A 237 -1.47 19.48 24.52
C VAL A 237 -1.48 21.00 24.67
N ALA A 238 -1.63 21.71 23.56
CA ALA A 238 -1.85 23.14 23.55
C ALA A 238 -3.18 23.50 24.24
N PRO A 239 -3.33 24.73 24.77
CA PRO A 239 -4.60 25.17 25.35
C PRO A 239 -5.77 24.97 24.37
N GLY A 240 -6.88 24.39 24.85
CA GLY A 240 -8.08 24.14 24.05
C GLY A 240 -8.07 22.83 23.25
N VAL A 241 -6.98 22.06 23.25
CA VAL A 241 -6.92 20.74 22.62
C VAL A 241 -7.36 19.67 23.62
N GLU A 242 -8.44 18.96 23.30
CA GLU A 242 -8.94 17.85 24.10
C GLU A 242 -8.28 16.53 23.68
N LEU A 243 -7.88 15.72 24.67
CA LEU A 243 -7.33 14.40 24.39
C LEU A 243 -8.44 13.36 24.23
N PRO A 244 -8.45 12.57 23.13
CA PRO A 244 -9.39 11.46 22.97
C PRO A 244 -9.16 10.37 24.04
N PRO A 245 -10.07 9.38 24.17
CA PRO A 245 -9.84 8.19 24.99
C PRO A 245 -8.55 7.44 24.64
N ASP A 246 -8.04 6.62 25.57
CA ASP A 246 -6.84 5.81 25.33
C ASP A 246 -7.10 4.86 24.15
N GLY A 247 -6.15 4.74 23.23
CA GLY A 247 -6.34 4.03 21.98
C GLY A 247 -5.49 4.58 20.84
N ALA A 248 -5.79 4.14 19.61
CA ALA A 248 -5.05 4.61 18.44
C ALA A 248 -5.35 6.09 18.16
N VAL A 249 -4.30 6.89 18.02
CA VAL A 249 -4.37 8.33 17.77
C VAL A 249 -3.36 8.78 16.71
N ILE A 250 -3.61 9.97 16.20
CA ILE A 250 -2.74 10.75 15.35
C ILE A 250 -2.47 12.05 16.10
N ALA A 251 -1.22 12.27 16.51
CA ALA A 251 -0.81 13.52 17.14
C ALA A 251 0.02 14.36 16.19
N ARG A 252 -0.29 15.66 16.09
CA ARG A 252 0.48 16.67 15.36
C ARG A 252 0.93 17.77 16.30
N GLY A 253 2.11 18.33 16.05
CA GLY A 253 2.60 19.49 16.76
C GLY A 253 4.10 19.68 16.66
N ARG A 254 4.71 20.19 17.73
CA ARG A 254 6.13 20.55 17.79
C ARG A 254 6.84 19.79 18.88
N MET A 255 8.04 19.28 18.58
CA MET A 255 8.92 18.70 19.58
C MET A 255 9.59 19.81 20.39
N GLN A 256 9.60 19.66 21.71
CA GLN A 256 10.30 20.54 22.65
C GLN A 256 10.83 19.70 23.81
N ASP A 257 12.15 19.68 24.01
CA ASP A 257 12.82 18.99 25.12
C ASP A 257 12.40 17.51 25.26
N GLY A 258 12.25 16.81 24.12
CA GLY A 258 11.84 15.39 24.08
C GLY A 258 10.34 15.16 24.32
N VAL A 259 9.53 16.21 24.43
CA VAL A 259 8.07 16.17 24.60
C VAL A 259 7.40 16.66 23.32
N LEU A 260 6.35 15.98 22.88
CA LEU A 260 5.49 16.51 21.82
C LEU A 260 4.48 17.49 22.43
N LEU A 261 4.63 18.78 22.13
CA LEU A 261 3.60 19.79 22.36
C LEU A 261 2.64 19.75 21.17
N ALA A 262 1.55 19.01 21.33
CA ALA A 262 0.58 18.77 20.29
C ALA A 262 -0.43 19.91 20.14
N ASP A 263 -0.63 20.34 18.89
CA ASP A 263 -1.69 21.28 18.49
C ASP A 263 -2.95 20.55 18.00
N SER A 264 -2.84 19.26 17.65
CA SER A 264 -3.95 18.37 17.36
C SER A 264 -3.66 16.95 17.86
N VAL A 265 -4.66 16.31 18.47
CA VAL A 265 -4.64 14.89 18.82
C VAL A 265 -5.99 14.29 18.45
N GLU A 266 -6.01 13.52 17.38
CA GLU A 266 -7.22 12.94 16.83
C GLU A 266 -7.22 11.42 16.96
N ARG A 267 -8.41 10.80 16.99
CA ARG A 267 -8.50 9.34 16.90
C ARG A 267 -8.03 8.89 15.52
N ASP A 268 -7.21 7.86 15.49
CA ASP A 268 -6.90 7.16 14.23
C ASP A 268 -8.10 6.29 13.86
N ARG A 269 -9.07 6.88 13.14
CA ARG A 269 -10.34 6.23 12.78
C ARG A 269 -10.12 4.93 12.00
N LEU A 270 -9.09 4.88 11.16
CA LEU A 270 -8.71 3.68 10.41
C LEU A 270 -8.35 2.52 11.35
N MET A 271 -7.62 2.79 12.43
CA MET A 271 -7.21 1.77 13.40
C MET A 271 -8.26 1.48 14.48
N TRP A 272 -9.33 2.27 14.55
CA TRP A 272 -10.49 2.02 15.42
C TRP A 272 -11.53 1.13 14.76
N ASP A 273 -11.99 1.52 13.56
CA ASP A 273 -12.99 0.78 12.79
C ASP A 273 -12.68 0.92 11.30
N PRO A 274 -11.79 0.07 10.75
CA PRO A 274 -11.41 0.15 9.35
C PRO A 274 -12.60 0.02 8.38
N PRO A 275 -13.52 -0.97 8.53
CA PRO A 275 -14.72 -1.04 7.69
C PRO A 275 -15.54 0.25 7.69
N ALA A 276 -15.78 0.87 8.85
CA ALA A 276 -16.50 2.13 8.93
C ALA A 276 -15.71 3.29 8.31
N TYR A 277 -14.38 3.34 8.48
CA TYR A 277 -13.52 4.36 7.87
C TYR A 277 -13.63 4.38 6.35
N PHE A 278 -13.68 3.21 5.71
CA PHE A 278 -13.80 3.07 4.26
C PHE A 278 -15.25 3.08 3.75
N GLY A 279 -16.25 3.00 4.65
CA GLY A 279 -17.62 2.70 4.24
C GLY A 279 -17.72 1.37 3.45
N ALA A 280 -16.85 0.41 3.77
CA ALA A 280 -16.68 -0.83 3.01
C ALA A 280 -16.93 -2.06 3.89
N GLY A 281 -17.66 -3.04 3.36
CA GLY A 281 -17.93 -4.31 4.07
C GLY A 281 -16.69 -5.19 4.24
N ARG A 282 -15.65 -4.96 3.42
CA ARG A 282 -14.40 -5.73 3.39
C ARG A 282 -13.21 -4.78 3.38
N VAL A 283 -12.21 -5.07 4.21
CA VAL A 283 -10.95 -4.33 4.26
C VAL A 283 -9.77 -5.31 4.32
N LEU A 284 -8.72 -5.07 3.52
CA LEU A 284 -7.47 -5.81 3.56
C LEU A 284 -6.39 -4.95 4.18
N ILE A 285 -5.91 -5.34 5.36
CA ILE A 285 -4.86 -4.61 6.08
C ILE A 285 -3.60 -5.45 6.15
N GLU A 286 -2.51 -4.92 5.63
CA GLU A 286 -1.18 -5.41 5.91
C GLU A 286 -0.69 -4.87 7.26
N ALA A 287 -0.37 -5.78 8.18
CA ALA A 287 0.10 -5.43 9.52
C ALA A 287 0.97 -6.54 10.12
N TRP A 288 1.72 -6.18 11.16
CA TRP A 288 2.24 -7.17 12.10
C TRP A 288 1.12 -7.66 12.99
N THR A 289 0.96 -8.98 13.04
CA THR A 289 -0.12 -9.63 13.77
C THR A 289 0.39 -10.46 14.93
N VAL A 290 -0.30 -10.40 16.06
CA VAL A 290 -0.14 -11.31 17.19
C VAL A 290 -1.52 -11.83 17.59
N SER A 291 -1.66 -13.14 17.76
CA SER A 291 -2.91 -13.76 18.23
C SER A 291 -2.85 -14.06 19.72
N GLY A 292 -3.93 -13.81 20.44
CA GLY A 292 -4.06 -14.18 21.86
C GLY A 292 -5.49 -14.00 22.37
N GLY A 293 -5.97 -14.92 23.21
CA GLY A 293 -7.28 -14.81 23.85
C GLY A 293 -8.48 -14.76 22.87
N GLY A 294 -8.42 -15.48 21.74
CA GLY A 294 -9.46 -15.45 20.70
C GLY A 294 -9.51 -14.16 19.88
N ARG A 295 -8.48 -13.32 19.98
CA ARG A 295 -8.37 -12.05 19.28
C ARG A 295 -7.11 -11.99 18.44
N LEU A 296 -7.16 -11.19 17.39
CA LEU A 296 -6.01 -10.82 16.57
C LEU A 296 -5.69 -9.35 16.85
N LEU A 297 -4.44 -9.09 17.23
CA LEU A 297 -3.89 -7.75 17.40
C LEU A 297 -3.18 -7.35 16.11
N LEU A 298 -3.53 -6.19 15.55
CA LEU A 298 -2.94 -5.61 14.36
C LEU A 298 -2.41 -4.22 14.72
N GLY A 299 -1.08 -4.05 14.70
CA GLY A 299 -0.46 -2.81 15.15
C GLY A 299 -0.86 -2.39 16.58
N PRO A 300 -0.58 -1.15 16.99
CA PRO A 300 -0.69 -0.74 18.39
C PRO A 300 -2.14 -0.45 18.85
N GLY A 301 -3.12 -0.58 17.96
CA GLY A 301 -4.43 0.01 18.15
C GLY A 301 -5.62 -0.88 17.85
N LEU A 302 -5.47 -1.86 16.95
CA LEU A 302 -6.60 -2.63 16.44
C LEU A 302 -6.57 -4.04 17.03
N SER A 303 -7.63 -4.38 17.76
CA SER A 303 -7.85 -5.71 18.31
C SER A 303 -9.20 -6.19 17.84
N VAL A 304 -9.24 -7.29 17.10
CA VAL A 304 -10.48 -7.82 16.52
C VAL A 304 -10.73 -9.25 16.96
N PRO A 305 -12.00 -9.68 17.13
CA PRO A 305 -12.32 -11.09 17.25
C PRO A 305 -11.77 -11.86 16.05
N ALA A 306 -11.20 -13.03 16.32
CA ALA A 306 -10.60 -13.89 15.29
C ALA A 306 -11.28 -15.26 15.32
N GLY A 307 -11.86 -15.67 14.19
CA GLY A 307 -12.42 -17.01 14.04
C GLY A 307 -11.34 -18.10 13.99
N PRO A 308 -11.71 -19.39 14.14
CA PRO A 308 -10.81 -20.51 13.88
C PRO A 308 -10.19 -20.37 12.48
N GLY A 309 -8.85 -20.43 12.38
CA GLY A 309 -8.10 -20.24 11.13
C GLY A 309 -7.59 -18.81 10.87
N ALA A 310 -8.20 -17.78 11.47
CA ALA A 310 -7.65 -16.41 11.44
C ALA A 310 -6.40 -16.27 12.35
N MET A 311 -6.30 -17.18 13.32
CA MET A 311 -5.18 -17.30 14.24
C MET A 311 -4.02 -18.00 13.53
N GLY A 312 -2.86 -17.35 13.51
CA GLY A 312 -1.65 -17.88 12.90
C GLY A 312 -0.41 -17.40 13.64
N ALA A 313 0.75 -17.92 13.23
CA ALA A 313 2.03 -17.51 13.80
C ALA A 313 2.19 -15.97 13.73
N PRO A 314 2.77 -15.36 14.77
CA PRO A 314 3.03 -13.93 14.77
C PRO A 314 3.92 -13.55 13.59
N GLY A 315 3.64 -12.40 12.98
CA GLY A 315 4.35 -12.00 11.78
C GLY A 315 3.64 -10.92 10.96
N ARG A 316 4.28 -10.48 9.89
CA ARG A 316 3.71 -9.55 8.90
C ARG A 316 2.74 -10.32 7.99
N ARG A 317 1.47 -9.91 7.97
CA ARG A 317 0.38 -10.57 7.23
C ARG A 317 -0.55 -9.57 6.59
N VAL A 318 -1.24 -10.00 5.53
CA VAL A 318 -2.45 -9.34 5.04
C VAL A 318 -3.65 -10.01 5.68
N VAL A 319 -4.40 -9.25 6.46
CA VAL A 319 -5.59 -9.68 7.18
C VAL A 319 -6.82 -9.11 6.49
N GLU A 320 -7.79 -9.97 6.18
CA GLU A 320 -9.11 -9.53 5.77
C GLU A 320 -9.98 -9.26 7.00
N LEU A 321 -10.50 -8.04 7.08
CA LEU A 321 -11.45 -7.60 8.08
C LEU A 321 -12.82 -7.42 7.44
N ARG A 322 -13.86 -7.81 8.17
CA ARG A 322 -15.25 -7.63 7.78
C ARG A 322 -15.97 -6.76 8.80
N GLY A 323 -16.76 -5.83 8.29
CA GLY A 323 -17.68 -5.04 9.12
C GLY A 323 -18.83 -5.89 9.63
N GLY A 324 -19.37 -5.53 10.79
CA GLY A 324 -20.50 -6.20 11.40
C GLY A 324 -21.12 -5.35 12.52
N PRO A 325 -22.29 -5.76 13.05
CA PRO A 325 -23.00 -5.00 14.08
C PRO A 325 -22.20 -4.83 15.39
N ASN A 326 -21.25 -5.72 15.65
CA ASN A 326 -20.38 -5.70 16.83
C ASN A 326 -18.98 -5.12 16.54
N GLY A 327 -18.83 -4.41 15.42
CA GLY A 327 -17.55 -3.90 14.95
C GLY A 327 -16.79 -4.88 14.04
N PRO A 328 -15.52 -4.57 13.71
CA PRO A 328 -14.72 -5.35 12.78
C PRO A 328 -14.32 -6.73 13.34
N SER A 329 -14.30 -7.73 12.47
CA SER A 329 -13.81 -9.09 12.78
C SER A 329 -12.84 -9.61 11.71
N ALA A 330 -11.87 -10.42 12.12
CA ALA A 330 -10.91 -11.03 11.19
C ALA A 330 -11.50 -12.28 10.53
N ALA A 331 -11.39 -12.34 9.20
CA ALA A 331 -11.76 -13.52 8.43
C ALA A 331 -10.76 -14.68 8.66
N PRO A 332 -11.21 -15.95 8.56
CA PRO A 332 -10.40 -17.14 8.88
C PRO A 332 -9.23 -17.42 7.91
N ALA A 333 -8.95 -16.56 6.95
CA ALA A 333 -7.89 -16.74 5.97
C ALA A 333 -7.03 -15.46 5.84
N GLY A 334 -6.16 -15.23 6.81
CA GLY A 334 -5.07 -14.26 6.65
C GLY A 334 -3.94 -14.88 5.85
N ARG A 335 -3.36 -14.16 4.89
CA ARG A 335 -2.19 -14.64 4.13
C ARG A 335 -0.91 -13.97 4.59
N ALA A 336 0.22 -14.63 4.37
CA ALA A 336 1.52 -13.99 4.52
C ALA A 336 1.56 -12.74 3.63
N ALA A 337 2.13 -11.66 4.14
CA ALA A 337 2.35 -10.48 3.34
C ALA A 337 3.34 -10.80 2.21
N PRO A 338 3.16 -10.24 1.00
CA PRO A 338 4.18 -10.32 -0.02
C PRO A 338 5.48 -9.72 0.54
N GLU A 339 6.61 -10.31 0.18
CA GLU A 339 7.89 -9.76 0.58
C GLU A 339 8.04 -8.37 -0.05
N ALA A 340 8.34 -7.37 0.78
CA ALA A 340 8.57 -6.03 0.25
C ALA A 340 9.75 -6.08 -0.72
N PRO A 341 9.70 -5.34 -1.84
CA PRO A 341 10.85 -5.24 -2.72
C PRO A 341 12.06 -4.80 -1.88
N ARG A 342 13.03 -5.71 -1.75
CA ARG A 342 14.33 -5.36 -1.19
C ARG A 342 14.90 -4.30 -2.13
N GLY A 343 15.58 -3.28 -1.62
CA GLY A 343 16.13 -2.18 -2.44
C GLY A 343 17.21 -2.59 -3.46
N GLU A 344 17.24 -3.85 -3.85
CA GLU A 344 17.83 -4.33 -5.07
C GLU A 344 17.23 -3.56 -6.25
N ARG A 345 18.13 -2.98 -7.06
CA ARG A 345 17.75 -2.30 -8.30
C ARG A 345 16.94 -3.29 -9.13
N ALA A 346 15.78 -2.86 -9.62
CA ALA A 346 15.03 -3.63 -10.62
C ALA A 346 16.00 -4.08 -11.72
N PRO A 347 15.98 -5.36 -12.14
CA PRO A 347 16.80 -5.81 -13.25
C PRO A 347 16.49 -4.89 -14.43
N MET A 348 17.48 -4.12 -14.89
CA MET A 348 17.32 -3.44 -16.16
C MET A 348 17.10 -4.52 -17.21
N PRO A 349 16.09 -4.40 -18.10
CA PRO A 349 16.06 -5.26 -19.26
C PRO A 349 17.40 -5.08 -19.99
N ASP A 350 18.08 -6.18 -20.28
CA ASP A 350 19.29 -6.17 -21.07
C ASP A 350 19.06 -5.32 -22.32
N ARG A 351 20.03 -4.45 -22.63
CA ARG A 351 20.05 -3.59 -23.84
C ARG A 351 19.92 -4.38 -25.15
N GLY A 352 19.78 -5.71 -25.12
CA GLY A 352 19.49 -6.56 -26.26
C GLY A 352 18.02 -6.57 -26.71
N PHE A 353 17.08 -5.97 -25.97
CA PHE A 353 15.66 -5.99 -26.37
C PHE A 353 15.29 -4.93 -27.43
N GLU A 354 16.09 -3.87 -27.59
CA GLU A 354 15.84 -2.82 -28.60
C GLU A 354 16.25 -3.23 -30.03
N GLY A 355 16.96 -4.34 -30.21
CA GLY A 355 17.46 -4.80 -31.52
C GLY A 355 16.60 -5.83 -32.26
N ARG A 356 15.44 -6.25 -31.74
CA ARG A 356 14.65 -7.37 -32.32
C ARG A 356 13.21 -7.03 -32.68
N ARG A 357 12.95 -5.84 -33.22
CA ARG A 357 11.69 -5.58 -33.95
C ARG A 357 11.84 -6.06 -35.40
N GLY A 358 11.03 -7.03 -35.81
CA GLY A 358 10.85 -7.41 -37.22
C GLY A 358 11.29 -8.81 -37.65
N LEU A 359 11.58 -9.73 -36.72
CA LEU A 359 11.87 -11.13 -37.06
C LEU A 359 10.73 -12.05 -36.60
N GLU A 360 9.90 -12.49 -37.54
CA GLU A 360 8.96 -13.59 -37.29
C GLU A 360 9.71 -14.92 -37.22
N ARG A 361 9.27 -15.80 -36.32
CA ARG A 361 9.85 -17.12 -36.11
C ARG A 361 9.16 -18.11 -37.04
N GLY A 362 9.84 -18.54 -38.10
CA GLY A 362 9.35 -19.63 -38.95
C GLY A 362 9.32 -20.96 -38.18
N ALA A 363 8.42 -21.87 -38.56
CA ALA A 363 8.13 -23.13 -37.87
C ALA A 363 9.30 -24.14 -37.76
N GLY A 364 10.49 -23.82 -38.26
CA GLY A 364 11.71 -24.63 -38.16
C GLY A 364 12.81 -24.08 -37.24
N GLY A 365 12.58 -22.98 -36.51
CA GLY A 365 13.55 -22.47 -35.52
C GLY A 365 14.84 -21.84 -36.07
N ARG A 366 14.91 -21.56 -37.38
CA ARG A 366 16.01 -20.81 -38.02
C ARG A 366 15.53 -19.40 -38.37
N TRP A 367 16.38 -18.40 -38.17
CA TRP A 367 16.12 -17.00 -38.50
C TRP A 367 16.40 -16.76 -39.99
N ASP A 368 15.36 -16.46 -40.77
CA ASP A 368 15.50 -16.08 -42.17
C ASP A 368 15.31 -14.56 -42.32
N SER A 369 16.19 -13.93 -43.10
CA SER A 369 16.13 -12.50 -43.39
C SER A 369 15.12 -12.24 -44.52
N PRO A 370 14.29 -11.19 -44.49
CA PRO A 370 13.42 -10.87 -45.62
C PRO A 370 14.26 -10.48 -46.85
N GLY A 371 13.91 -11.07 -47.99
CA GLY A 371 14.59 -10.93 -49.27
C GLY A 371 14.73 -9.48 -49.72
N ARG A 372 15.93 -9.17 -50.21
CA ARG A 372 16.29 -7.94 -50.92
C ARG A 372 15.58 -7.97 -52.27
N ALA A 373 14.67 -7.02 -52.51
CA ALA A 373 14.10 -6.82 -53.84
C ALA A 373 15.23 -6.52 -54.83
N GLU A 374 15.30 -7.32 -55.89
CA GLU A 374 16.18 -7.12 -57.04
C GLU A 374 15.71 -5.89 -57.83
N ALA A 375 16.58 -4.90 -57.99
CA ALA A 375 16.48 -3.89 -59.02
C ALA A 375 17.71 -4.02 -59.92
N ALA A 376 17.52 -4.55 -61.12
CA ALA A 376 18.51 -4.59 -62.18
C ALA A 376 18.35 -3.34 -63.08
N GLY A 377 19.46 -2.64 -63.35
CA GLY A 377 19.56 -1.58 -64.35
C GLY A 377 20.96 -0.95 -64.36
N ARG A 378 21.65 -1.05 -65.50
CA ARG A 378 23.11 -0.88 -65.75
C ARG A 378 23.57 0.55 -66.12
N GLY A 379 24.89 0.77 -65.96
CA GLY A 379 25.78 1.63 -66.77
C GLY A 379 26.18 2.95 -66.10
N ASP A 380 27.40 3.50 -66.14
CA ASP A 380 28.74 3.16 -66.67
C ASP A 380 29.78 4.07 -65.94
N ARG A 381 31.08 3.76 -66.08
CA ARG A 381 32.29 4.33 -65.39
C ARG A 381 32.74 5.75 -65.91
N PRO A 382 33.96 6.30 -65.65
CA PRO A 382 34.68 6.69 -64.40
C PRO A 382 35.38 8.12 -64.41
N GLY A 383 35.67 8.70 -63.21
CA GLY A 383 36.77 9.67 -62.85
C GLY A 383 36.76 11.14 -63.40
N PRO A 384 37.66 12.09 -62.99
CA PRO A 384 38.62 12.15 -61.85
C PRO A 384 38.71 13.56 -61.10
N ASP A 385 39.59 13.69 -60.09
CA ASP A 385 40.38 14.87 -59.58
C ASP A 385 39.67 16.21 -59.21
N THR A 386 39.97 17.05 -58.19
CA THR A 386 41.16 17.39 -57.37
C THR A 386 40.73 18.35 -56.19
N PRO A 387 41.65 18.77 -55.27
CA PRO A 387 41.37 19.35 -53.94
C PRO A 387 41.73 20.86 -53.75
N GLY A 388 41.39 21.43 -52.58
CA GLY A 388 41.91 22.70 -52.02
C GLY A 388 40.82 23.52 -51.32
N GLY A 389 41.00 24.24 -50.22
CA GLY A 389 42.14 24.53 -49.35
C GLY A 389 41.80 25.68 -48.41
N GLY A 390 42.28 25.62 -47.15
CA GLY A 390 42.53 26.75 -46.22
C GLY A 390 41.33 27.56 -45.68
N ALA A 391 41.45 28.38 -44.63
CA ALA A 391 42.42 28.58 -43.54
C ALA A 391 41.86 29.75 -42.67
N GLY A 392 42.31 29.84 -41.41
CA GLY A 392 42.20 31.03 -40.54
C GLY A 392 41.04 30.96 -39.54
N GLY A 393 41.25 30.85 -38.23
CA GLY A 393 42.11 31.66 -37.36
C GLY A 393 41.16 32.57 -36.56
N GLY A 394 41.10 32.60 -35.23
CA GLY A 394 42.15 32.58 -34.22
C GLY A 394 41.83 33.78 -33.30
N GLY A 395 41.75 33.56 -31.98
CA GLY A 395 41.44 34.64 -31.05
C GLY A 395 41.42 34.19 -29.59
N ARG A 396 42.61 33.99 -29.02
CA ARG A 396 42.87 33.92 -27.58
C ARG A 396 43.05 35.34 -27.03
N GLY A 397 42.70 35.55 -25.76
CA GLY A 397 43.38 36.56 -24.93
C GLY A 397 42.57 37.01 -23.71
N PRO A 398 43.16 37.14 -22.50
CA PRO A 398 42.46 37.10 -21.21
C PRO A 398 42.56 38.46 -20.46
N ASP A 399 42.44 38.40 -19.11
CA ASP A 399 42.68 39.45 -18.09
C ASP A 399 41.39 40.11 -17.57
N ALA A 400 41.19 40.45 -16.30
CA ALA A 400 41.83 40.17 -15.02
C ALA A 400 40.85 40.64 -13.92
N ALA A 401 40.92 40.10 -12.71
CA ALA A 401 40.26 40.65 -11.52
C ALA A 401 41.00 41.92 -11.02
N PRO A 402 40.43 42.74 -10.10
CA PRO A 402 40.59 42.42 -8.68
C PRO A 402 39.42 42.85 -7.74
N ARG A 403 39.61 42.49 -6.47
CA ARG A 403 38.80 42.64 -5.26
C ARG A 403 38.68 44.09 -4.71
N GLY A 404 37.65 44.30 -3.88
CA GLY A 404 37.53 45.33 -2.82
C GLY A 404 36.04 45.70 -2.63
N GLY A 405 35.41 45.84 -1.46
CA GLY A 405 35.85 45.95 -0.06
C GLY A 405 35.01 47.02 0.68
N ALA A 406 33.80 46.68 1.14
CA ALA A 406 33.00 47.24 2.27
C ALA A 406 32.79 48.80 2.41
N PRO A 407 32.11 49.33 3.48
CA PRO A 407 30.65 49.59 3.51
C PRO A 407 30.25 51.02 3.95
N GLY A 408 28.96 51.38 3.88
CA GLY A 408 28.38 52.45 4.73
C GLY A 408 27.11 53.13 4.22
N ARG A 409 25.96 52.82 4.83
CA ARG A 409 25.11 53.71 5.66
C ARG A 409 23.78 53.04 5.99
#